data_AF-A0A7X9RXK4-F1
#
_entry.id   AF-A0A7X9RXK4-F1
#
_cell.length_a   1.000
_cell.length_b   1.000
_cell.length_c   1.000
_cell.angle_alpha   90.00
_cell.angle_beta   90.00
_cell.angle_gamma   90.00
#
_symmetry.space_group_name_H-M   'P 1'
#
loop_
_entity.id
_entity.type
_entity.pdbx_description
1 polymer ?
#
loop_
_entity_poly.entity_id
_entity_poly.type
_entity_poly.pdbx_seq_one_letter_code
_entity_poly.pdbx_strand_id
1 'polypeptide(L)'
;MKKSKVFILSLITVATLAVSFAGIAQEEKKKKREEARKEIKAYMKAQVLPVVLENRKDFDKKLSKSEKKTLVSLRSRMDALSKKKEGMKRPEGEPTEAQQKERQEMEKEMRHITTAAWEIVDNHEADLEAIKASTKTQQEQWKSDMQAIMEKYKPENKEGKDGKGKGKGHGRRGKMGQGMMGHYQPVMFVLMDPSKSVDEIADEMEKRQMKRMKHHKGGKGHRGGGRN
;
A
#
# COMPACT_ATOMS: atom_id res chain seq x y z
N MET A 1 61.88 -56.27 23.75
CA MET A 1 62.06 -56.25 22.28
C MET A 1 60.70 -56.02 21.62
N LYS A 2 60.59 -55.04 20.70
CA LYS A 2 59.69 -54.96 19.51
C LYS A 2 58.16 -55.09 19.77
N LYS A 3 57.21 -54.27 19.28
CA LYS A 3 57.13 -53.21 18.24
C LYS A 3 55.69 -52.64 18.24
N SER A 4 55.57 -51.36 17.89
CA SER A 4 54.53 -50.71 17.04
C SER A 4 53.06 -50.51 17.49
N LYS A 5 52.76 -49.22 17.74
CA LYS A 5 51.65 -48.35 17.25
C LYS A 5 50.40 -48.98 16.62
N VAL A 6 49.22 -48.58 17.12
CA VAL A 6 48.04 -48.24 16.31
C VAL A 6 47.34 -47.01 16.90
N PHE A 7 47.33 -45.93 16.12
CA PHE A 7 46.47 -44.75 16.27
C PHE A 7 45.17 -45.03 15.51
N ILE A 8 43.98 -44.93 16.14
CA ILE A 8 42.73 -44.60 15.42
C ILE A 8 41.83 -43.71 16.30
N LEU A 9 41.77 -42.44 15.89
CA LEU A 9 40.70 -41.47 16.01
C LEU A 9 39.37 -41.95 16.62
N SER A 10 38.98 -41.39 17.78
CA SER A 10 37.58 -41.31 18.18
C SER A 10 37.07 -39.88 17.97
N LEU A 11 36.00 -39.80 17.18
CA LEU A 11 35.40 -38.62 16.59
C LEU A 11 34.97 -37.57 17.64
N ILE A 12 35.38 -36.33 17.38
CA ILE A 12 34.81 -35.12 17.95
C ILE A 12 33.37 -34.97 17.46
N THR A 13 32.38 -35.30 18.29
CA THR A 13 30.97 -34.94 18.06
C THR A 13 30.69 -33.54 18.61
N VAL A 14 31.12 -32.52 17.87
CA VAL A 14 30.55 -31.17 17.98
C VAL A 14 29.76 -30.92 16.70
N ALA A 15 28.55 -31.50 16.65
CA ALA A 15 27.56 -31.19 15.64
C ALA A 15 27.06 -29.76 15.91
N THR A 16 27.74 -28.80 15.30
CA THR A 16 27.37 -27.39 15.24
C THR A 16 25.92 -27.23 14.80
N LEU A 17 25.06 -26.74 15.71
CA LEU A 17 23.78 -26.12 15.40
C LEU A 17 24.03 -24.89 14.50
N ALA A 18 24.09 -25.10 13.19
CA ALA A 18 23.99 -24.03 12.22
C ALA A 18 22.52 -23.59 12.10
N VAL A 19 21.99 -22.94 13.14
CA VAL A 19 20.69 -22.27 13.05
C VAL A 19 20.85 -21.13 12.04
N SER A 20 20.09 -21.23 10.95
CA SER A 20 20.18 -20.32 9.82
C SER A 20 19.68 -18.91 10.20
N PHE A 21 20.60 -18.04 10.63
CA PHE A 21 20.36 -16.62 10.99
C PHE A 21 19.64 -15.78 9.91
N ALA A 22 19.58 -16.25 8.67
CA ALA A 22 18.85 -15.60 7.58
C ALA A 22 17.33 -15.49 7.82
N GLY A 23 16.73 -16.45 8.54
CA GLY A 23 15.30 -16.40 8.88
C GLY A 23 14.97 -15.30 9.89
N ILE A 24 15.82 -15.14 10.90
CA ILE A 24 15.67 -14.16 11.99
C ILE A 24 15.76 -12.74 11.43
N ALA A 25 16.76 -12.45 10.60
CA ALA A 25 16.93 -11.13 9.98
C ALA A 25 15.78 -10.75 9.01
N GLN A 26 15.11 -11.73 8.38
CA GLN A 26 13.95 -11.45 7.54
C GLN A 26 12.68 -11.20 8.37
N GLU A 27 12.55 -11.84 9.53
CA GLU A 27 11.45 -11.64 10.45
C GLU A 27 11.52 -10.28 11.14
N GLU A 28 12.70 -9.88 11.62
CA GLU A 28 12.92 -8.54 12.21
C GLU A 28 12.61 -7.41 11.23
N LYS A 29 13.01 -7.55 9.95
CA LYS A 29 12.66 -6.57 8.91
C LYS A 29 11.15 -6.45 8.70
N LYS A 30 10.40 -7.54 8.85
CA LYS A 30 8.94 -7.50 8.76
C LYS A 30 8.35 -6.81 9.99
N LYS A 31 8.83 -7.13 11.19
CA LYS A 31 8.41 -6.50 12.46
C LYS A 31 8.65 -4.99 12.43
N LYS A 32 9.86 -4.53 12.12
CA LYS A 32 10.19 -3.10 11.99
C LYS A 32 9.29 -2.38 10.97
N ARG A 33 8.98 -3.02 9.84
CA ARG A 33 8.06 -2.46 8.83
C ARG A 33 6.62 -2.38 9.31
N GLU A 34 6.16 -3.35 10.09
CA GLU A 34 4.83 -3.34 10.70
C GLU A 34 4.72 -2.25 11.78
N GLU A 35 5.75 -2.08 12.60
CA GLU A 35 5.86 -0.99 13.59
C GLU A 35 5.83 0.39 12.91
N ALA A 36 6.65 0.61 11.87
CA ALA A 36 6.63 1.85 11.10
C ALA A 36 5.23 2.20 10.57
N ARG A 37 4.47 1.20 10.12
CA ARG A 37 3.11 1.41 9.62
C ARG A 37 2.14 1.75 10.73
N LYS A 38 2.26 1.13 11.90
CA LYS A 38 1.43 1.48 13.07
C LYS A 38 1.68 2.92 13.49
N GLU A 39 2.94 3.34 13.54
CA GLU A 39 3.31 4.73 13.88
C GLU A 39 2.82 5.72 12.81
N ILE A 40 2.97 5.42 11.51
CA ILE A 40 2.39 6.24 10.44
C ILE A 40 0.86 6.29 10.55
N LYS A 41 0.16 5.19 10.84
CA LYS A 41 -1.30 5.19 11.03
C LYS A 41 -1.68 6.13 12.17
N ALA A 42 -1.00 6.00 13.32
CA ALA A 42 -1.26 6.83 14.49
C ALA A 42 -1.02 8.32 14.17
N TYR A 43 0.08 8.63 13.50
CA TYR A 43 0.40 9.98 13.04
C TYR A 43 -0.68 10.52 12.09
N MET A 44 -1.07 9.75 11.06
CA MET A 44 -2.11 10.16 10.11
C MET A 44 -3.44 10.42 10.83
N LYS A 45 -3.83 9.54 11.75
CA LYS A 45 -5.05 9.68 12.54
C LYS A 45 -5.04 10.94 13.41
N ALA A 46 -3.90 11.25 14.04
CA ALA A 46 -3.80 12.39 14.95
C ALA A 46 -3.60 13.73 14.24
N GLN A 47 -2.82 13.76 13.16
CA GLN A 47 -2.33 15.02 12.56
C GLN A 47 -2.90 15.32 11.18
N VAL A 48 -3.17 14.30 10.36
CA VAL A 48 -3.53 14.48 8.94
C VAL A 48 -5.04 14.43 8.73
N LEU A 49 -5.68 13.36 9.20
CA LEU A 49 -7.10 13.11 8.94
C LEU A 49 -8.04 14.20 9.50
N PRO A 50 -7.82 14.79 10.69
CA PRO A 50 -8.67 15.87 11.18
C PRO A 50 -8.72 17.06 10.21
N VAL A 51 -7.55 17.49 9.75
CA VAL A 51 -7.41 18.62 8.81
C VAL A 51 -8.01 18.28 7.45
N VAL A 52 -7.77 17.07 6.93
CA VAL A 52 -8.35 16.64 5.65
C VAL A 52 -9.88 16.56 5.73
N LEU A 53 -10.43 16.08 6.85
CA LEU A 53 -11.87 15.98 7.08
C LEU A 53 -12.53 17.35 7.22
N GLU A 54 -11.89 18.28 7.93
CA GLU A 54 -12.35 19.68 8.04
C GLU A 54 -12.42 20.34 6.66
N ASN A 55 -11.33 20.28 5.89
CA ASN A 55 -11.30 20.78 4.51
C ASN A 55 -12.38 20.13 3.64
N ARG A 56 -12.64 18.83 3.82
CA ARG A 56 -13.71 18.15 3.06
C ARG A 56 -15.09 18.61 3.47
N LYS A 57 -15.34 18.88 4.76
CA LYS A 57 -16.60 19.44 5.24
C LYS A 57 -16.83 20.85 4.69
N ASP A 58 -15.78 21.67 4.64
CA ASP A 58 -15.86 23.01 4.06
C ASP A 58 -16.09 22.97 2.55
N PHE A 59 -15.39 22.08 1.84
CA PHE A 59 -15.66 21.82 0.43
C PHE A 59 -17.12 21.37 0.21
N ASP A 60 -17.68 20.54 1.11
CA ASP A 60 -19.07 20.10 0.99
C ASP A 60 -20.06 21.26 1.00
N LYS A 61 -19.78 22.33 1.74
CA LYS A 61 -20.67 23.52 1.80
C LYS A 61 -20.77 24.23 0.45
N LYS A 62 -19.76 24.08 -0.41
CA LYS A 62 -19.69 24.72 -1.74
C LYS A 62 -20.42 23.94 -2.83
N LEU A 63 -20.65 22.63 -2.61
CA LEU A 63 -21.33 21.77 -3.57
C LEU A 63 -22.82 22.08 -3.66
N SER A 64 -23.36 22.03 -4.87
CA SER A 64 -24.80 22.08 -5.09
C SER A 64 -25.52 20.85 -4.50
N LYS A 65 -26.83 20.96 -4.26
CA LYS A 65 -27.66 19.82 -3.82
C LYS A 65 -27.56 18.63 -4.79
N SER A 66 -27.47 18.90 -6.09
CA SER A 66 -27.36 17.88 -7.12
C SER A 66 -26.03 17.14 -7.02
N GLU A 67 -24.91 17.85 -6.92
CA GLU A 67 -23.57 17.26 -6.81
C GLU A 67 -23.42 16.44 -5.53
N LYS A 68 -23.94 16.92 -4.40
CA LYS A 68 -23.96 16.14 -3.15
C LYS A 68 -24.68 14.79 -3.34
N LYS A 69 -25.84 14.80 -3.99
CA LYS A 69 -26.60 13.59 -4.30
C LYS A 69 -25.81 12.66 -5.21
N THR A 70 -25.14 13.20 -6.23
CA THR A 70 -24.23 12.44 -7.10
C THR A 70 -23.11 11.79 -6.30
N LEU A 71 -22.41 12.52 -5.43
CA LEU A 71 -21.33 11.96 -4.61
C LEU A 71 -21.78 10.85 -3.67
N VAL A 72 -22.96 10.98 -3.05
CA VAL A 72 -23.53 9.90 -2.22
C VAL A 72 -23.76 8.65 -3.08
N SER A 73 -24.32 8.80 -4.28
CA SER A 73 -24.52 7.69 -5.22
C SER A 73 -23.19 7.04 -5.64
N LEU A 74 -22.20 7.85 -6.01
CA LEU A 74 -20.87 7.38 -6.42
C LEU A 74 -20.16 6.60 -5.31
N ARG A 75 -20.22 7.08 -4.06
CA ARG A 75 -19.67 6.36 -2.90
C ARG A 75 -20.35 5.01 -2.70
N SER A 76 -21.68 4.96 -2.76
CA SER A 76 -22.44 3.71 -2.65
C SER A 76 -22.04 2.70 -3.73
N ARG A 77 -21.88 3.15 -4.98
CA ARG A 77 -21.43 2.30 -6.10
C ARG A 77 -20.00 1.81 -5.89
N MET A 78 -19.11 2.67 -5.40
CA MET A 78 -17.72 2.31 -5.09
C MET A 78 -17.65 1.27 -3.95
N ASP A 79 -18.48 1.40 -2.92
CA ASP A 79 -18.55 0.43 -1.82
C ASP A 79 -19.12 -0.91 -2.30
N ALA A 80 -20.13 -0.90 -3.16
CA ALA A 80 -20.66 -2.11 -3.79
C ALA A 80 -19.58 -2.83 -4.63
N LEU A 81 -18.80 -2.08 -5.43
CA LEU A 81 -17.65 -2.63 -6.15
C LEU A 81 -16.60 -3.23 -5.21
N SER A 82 -16.28 -2.56 -4.09
CA SER A 82 -15.33 -3.09 -3.11
C SER A 82 -15.83 -4.42 -2.54
N LYS A 83 -17.11 -4.50 -2.15
CA LYS A 83 -17.72 -5.73 -1.62
C LYS A 83 -17.74 -6.85 -2.67
N LYS A 84 -18.11 -6.54 -3.93
CA LYS A 84 -18.10 -7.50 -5.04
C LYS A 84 -16.68 -8.06 -5.25
N LYS A 85 -15.68 -7.18 -5.26
CA LYS A 85 -14.27 -7.57 -5.38
C LYS A 85 -13.78 -8.43 -4.20
N GLU A 86 -14.29 -8.21 -3.00
CA GLU A 86 -13.97 -9.01 -1.82
C GLU A 86 -14.54 -10.43 -1.89
N GLY A 87 -15.71 -10.59 -2.51
CA GLY A 87 -16.32 -11.90 -2.77
C GLY A 87 -15.61 -12.70 -3.87
N MET A 88 -14.86 -12.05 -4.77
CA MET A 88 -14.14 -12.74 -5.83
C MET A 88 -12.92 -13.49 -5.30
N LYS A 89 -12.96 -14.81 -5.43
CA LYS A 89 -11.77 -15.63 -5.26
C LYS A 89 -10.78 -15.33 -6.37
N ARG A 90 -9.49 -15.35 -6.02
CA ARG A 90 -8.43 -15.32 -7.03
C ARG A 90 -8.48 -16.67 -7.77
N PRO A 91 -8.54 -16.69 -9.11
CA PRO A 91 -8.50 -17.94 -9.83
C PRO A 91 -7.18 -18.67 -9.56
N GLU A 92 -7.28 -19.98 -9.35
CA GLU A 92 -6.14 -20.89 -9.39
C GLU A 92 -5.87 -21.22 -10.86
N GLY A 93 -4.96 -20.48 -11.49
CA GLY A 93 -4.64 -20.60 -12.92
C GLY A 93 -5.20 -19.45 -13.76
N GLU A 94 -5.49 -19.72 -15.03
CA GLU A 94 -6.03 -18.72 -15.96
C GLU A 94 -7.47 -18.35 -15.57
N PRO A 95 -7.82 -17.04 -15.52
CA PRO A 95 -9.19 -16.64 -15.24
C PRO A 95 -10.15 -17.15 -16.31
N THR A 96 -11.28 -17.72 -15.90
CA THR A 96 -12.34 -18.13 -16.84
C THR A 96 -12.91 -16.92 -17.57
N GLU A 97 -13.51 -17.12 -18.75
CA GLU A 97 -14.14 -16.02 -19.51
C GLU A 97 -15.16 -15.23 -18.67
N ALA A 98 -15.95 -15.94 -17.86
CA ALA A 98 -16.90 -15.32 -16.94
C ALA A 98 -16.21 -14.42 -15.90
N GLN A 99 -15.09 -14.88 -15.31
CA GLN A 99 -14.30 -14.08 -14.36
C GLN A 99 -13.62 -12.88 -15.04
N GLN A 100 -13.17 -13.03 -16.28
CA GLN A 100 -12.59 -11.92 -17.05
C GLN A 100 -13.65 -10.86 -17.35
N LYS A 101 -14.82 -11.28 -17.82
CA LYS A 101 -15.96 -10.39 -18.07
C LYS A 101 -16.38 -9.65 -16.81
N GLU A 102 -16.48 -10.35 -15.68
CA GLU A 102 -16.84 -9.73 -14.40
C GLU A 102 -15.80 -8.69 -13.95
N ARG A 103 -14.50 -8.94 -14.18
CA ARG A 103 -13.44 -7.96 -13.94
C ARG A 103 -13.54 -6.75 -14.86
N GLN A 104 -13.78 -6.96 -16.15
CA GLN A 104 -13.97 -5.88 -17.11
C GLN A 104 -15.17 -5.00 -16.76
N GLU A 105 -16.27 -5.60 -16.31
CA GLU A 105 -17.45 -4.87 -15.83
C GLU A 105 -17.13 -4.02 -14.59
N MET A 106 -16.41 -4.58 -13.61
CA MET A 106 -15.96 -3.80 -12.46
C MET A 106 -15.02 -2.65 -12.84
N GLU A 107 -14.09 -2.87 -13.77
CA GLU A 107 -13.20 -1.83 -14.26
C GLU A 107 -13.96 -0.73 -14.99
N LYS A 108 -14.93 -1.11 -15.83
CA LYS A 108 -15.81 -0.16 -16.53
C LYS A 108 -16.61 0.68 -15.53
N GLU A 109 -17.20 0.03 -14.54
CA GLU A 109 -17.95 0.71 -13.49
C GLU A 109 -17.07 1.66 -12.67
N MET A 110 -15.85 1.24 -12.34
CA MET A 110 -14.88 2.11 -11.67
C MET A 110 -14.52 3.33 -12.52
N ARG A 111 -14.32 3.16 -13.84
CA ARG A 111 -14.09 4.29 -14.76
C ARG A 111 -15.27 5.25 -14.73
N HIS A 112 -16.50 4.76 -14.81
CA HIS A 112 -17.69 5.61 -14.74
C HIS A 112 -17.76 6.40 -13.43
N ILE A 113 -17.45 5.77 -12.30
CA ILE A 113 -17.40 6.45 -10.99
C ILE A 113 -16.33 7.55 -11.00
N THR A 114 -15.13 7.24 -11.49
CA THR A 114 -14.04 8.23 -11.50
C THR A 114 -14.29 9.37 -12.47
N THR A 115 -14.89 9.12 -13.63
CA THR A 115 -15.21 10.16 -14.62
C THR A 115 -16.29 11.10 -14.09
N ALA A 116 -17.37 10.57 -13.50
CA ALA A 116 -18.41 11.40 -12.88
C ALA A 116 -17.87 12.22 -11.68
N ALA A 117 -16.90 11.69 -10.94
CA ALA A 117 -16.24 12.45 -9.87
C ALA A 117 -15.31 13.53 -10.43
N TRP A 118 -14.68 13.32 -11.59
CA TRP A 118 -13.88 14.34 -12.27
C TRP A 118 -14.71 15.53 -12.71
N GLU A 119 -15.93 15.32 -13.22
CA GLU A 119 -16.83 16.43 -13.58
C GLU A 119 -17.07 17.38 -12.38
N ILE A 120 -17.21 16.84 -11.18
CA ILE A 120 -17.36 17.65 -9.96
C ILE A 120 -16.05 18.32 -9.55
N VAL A 121 -14.91 17.66 -9.77
CA VAL A 121 -13.58 18.27 -9.54
C VAL A 121 -13.38 19.46 -10.48
N ASP A 122 -13.68 19.30 -11.76
CA ASP A 122 -13.48 20.33 -12.78
C ASP A 122 -14.38 21.55 -12.52
N ASN A 123 -15.63 21.34 -12.08
CA ASN A 123 -16.53 22.41 -11.66
C ASN A 123 -16.01 23.22 -10.45
N HIS A 124 -15.14 22.62 -9.64
CA HIS A 124 -14.65 23.19 -8.39
C HIS A 124 -13.11 23.27 -8.31
N GLU A 125 -12.44 23.38 -9.47
CA GLU A 125 -10.98 23.38 -9.54
C GLU A 125 -10.37 24.47 -8.65
N ALA A 126 -10.86 25.71 -8.77
CA ALA A 126 -10.40 26.85 -7.98
C ALA A 126 -10.58 26.64 -6.46
N ASP A 127 -11.67 26.00 -6.04
CA ASP A 127 -11.92 25.69 -4.63
C ASP A 127 -10.92 24.67 -4.09
N LEU A 128 -10.60 23.66 -4.89
CA LEU A 128 -9.63 22.61 -4.54
C LEU A 128 -8.20 23.14 -4.54
N GLU A 129 -7.86 24.04 -5.46
CA GLU A 129 -6.57 24.73 -5.47
C GLU A 129 -6.40 25.61 -4.23
N ALA A 130 -7.44 26.33 -3.81
CA ALA A 130 -7.41 27.12 -2.59
C ALA A 130 -7.17 26.25 -1.33
N ILE A 131 -7.84 25.10 -1.22
CA ILE A 131 -7.62 24.13 -0.13
C ILE A 131 -6.18 23.58 -0.16
N LYS A 132 -5.66 23.30 -1.35
CA LYS A 132 -4.28 22.79 -1.50
C LYS A 132 -3.26 23.86 -1.13
N ALA A 133 -3.50 25.12 -1.50
CA ALA A 133 -2.63 26.23 -1.16
C ALA A 133 -2.62 26.50 0.36
N SER A 134 -3.79 26.51 1.00
CA SER A 134 -3.89 26.76 2.45
C SER A 134 -3.23 25.69 3.30
N THR A 135 -3.19 24.44 2.82
CA THR A 135 -2.61 23.30 3.54
C THR A 135 -1.20 22.94 3.10
N LYS A 136 -0.57 23.69 2.18
CA LYS A 136 0.72 23.35 1.57
C LYS A 136 1.82 23.11 2.61
N THR A 137 2.00 24.03 3.55
CA THR A 137 3.03 23.91 4.60
C THR A 137 2.80 22.68 5.49
N GLN A 138 1.53 22.41 5.84
CA GLN A 138 1.18 21.21 6.61
C GLN A 138 1.48 19.93 5.82
N GLN A 139 1.18 19.90 4.52
CA GLN A 139 1.49 18.75 3.66
C GLN A 139 3.00 18.46 3.58
N GLU A 140 3.83 19.51 3.50
CA GLU A 140 5.29 19.38 3.52
C GLU A 140 5.78 18.83 4.87
N GLN A 141 5.22 19.33 5.98
CA GLN A 141 5.51 18.83 7.32
C GLN A 141 5.11 17.35 7.47
N TRP A 142 3.87 16.98 7.11
CA TRP A 142 3.40 15.60 7.19
C TRP A 142 4.28 14.65 6.38
N LYS A 143 4.71 15.09 5.20
CA LYS A 143 5.64 14.32 4.36
C LYS A 143 6.99 14.11 5.06
N SER A 144 7.54 15.16 5.66
CA SER A 144 8.80 15.08 6.41
C SER A 144 8.68 14.14 7.62
N ASP A 145 7.62 14.29 8.42
CA ASP A 145 7.38 13.46 9.61
C ASP A 145 7.18 11.99 9.26
N MET A 146 6.40 11.70 8.22
CA MET A 146 6.24 10.32 7.74
C MET A 146 7.56 9.74 7.19
N GLN A 147 8.41 10.56 6.57
CA GLN A 147 9.75 10.12 6.15
C GLN A 147 10.64 9.81 7.36
N ALA A 148 10.63 10.66 8.39
CA ALA A 148 11.37 10.42 9.62
C ALA A 148 10.92 9.12 10.32
N ILE A 149 9.61 8.88 10.40
CA ILE A 149 9.07 7.60 10.91
C ILE A 149 9.60 6.43 10.08
N MET A 150 9.58 6.52 8.74
CA MET A 150 10.11 5.45 7.88
C MET A 150 11.62 5.22 8.06
N GLU A 151 12.40 6.27 8.29
CA GLU A 151 13.84 6.19 8.50
C GLU A 151 14.19 5.57 9.86
N LYS A 152 13.45 5.91 10.91
CA LYS A 152 13.57 5.32 12.25
C LYS A 152 13.52 3.79 12.24
N TYR A 153 12.71 3.19 11.35
CA TYR A 153 12.56 1.74 11.23
C TYR A 153 13.36 1.10 10.09
N LYS A 154 14.25 1.87 9.44
CA LYS A 154 15.11 1.36 8.37
C LYS A 154 16.14 0.38 8.97
N PRO A 155 16.32 -0.83 8.39
CA PRO A 155 17.32 -1.76 8.89
C PRO A 155 18.74 -1.20 8.64
N GLU A 156 19.61 -1.28 9.65
CA GLU A 156 20.98 -0.71 9.67
C GLU A 156 21.90 -1.27 8.57
N ASN A 157 21.64 -2.47 8.05
CA ASN A 157 22.48 -3.10 7.01
C ASN A 157 22.19 -2.56 5.59
N LYS A 158 22.37 -1.26 5.38
CA LYS A 158 22.46 -0.63 4.06
C LYS A 158 23.77 0.13 3.82
N GLU A 159 24.75 -0.01 4.69
CA GLU A 159 26.14 0.25 4.33
C GLU A 159 26.68 -1.02 3.66
N GLY A 160 27.03 -0.94 2.37
CA GLY A 160 27.69 -2.04 1.66
C GLY A 160 26.79 -2.92 0.80
N LYS A 161 26.26 -2.37 -0.31
CA LYS A 161 26.18 -3.13 -1.58
C LYS A 161 26.04 -2.22 -2.79
N ASP A 162 27.07 -1.41 -3.04
CA ASP A 162 27.48 -1.02 -4.39
C ASP A 162 28.13 -2.20 -5.12
N GLY A 163 27.50 -3.37 -5.03
CA GLY A 163 27.98 -4.61 -5.61
C GLY A 163 27.24 -4.87 -6.91
N LYS A 164 27.91 -4.59 -8.04
CA LYS A 164 27.61 -5.00 -9.41
C LYS A 164 26.87 -6.35 -9.49
N GLY A 165 25.55 -6.31 -9.47
CA GLY A 165 24.70 -7.44 -9.84
C GLY A 165 23.98 -7.08 -11.13
N LYS A 166 24.55 -7.46 -12.28
CA LYS A 166 23.87 -7.40 -13.59
C LYS A 166 22.72 -8.42 -13.63
N GLY A 167 21.65 -8.13 -12.89
CA GLY A 167 20.34 -8.72 -13.13
C GLY A 167 19.59 -7.81 -14.09
N LYS A 168 19.46 -8.22 -15.36
CA LYS A 168 18.46 -7.65 -16.28
C LYS A 168 17.06 -7.99 -15.75
N GLY A 169 16.62 -7.25 -14.74
CA GLY A 169 15.28 -7.33 -14.18
C GLY A 169 14.65 -5.95 -14.30
N HIS A 170 13.68 -5.83 -15.21
CA HIS A 170 12.92 -4.60 -15.41
C HIS A 170 12.38 -4.06 -14.08
N GLY A 171 12.79 -2.84 -13.76
CA GLY A 171 12.25 -2.10 -12.64
C GLY A 171 12.69 -0.67 -12.79
N ARG A 172 12.04 0.06 -13.71
CA ARG A 172 12.06 1.51 -13.70
C ARG A 172 11.75 1.93 -12.27
N ARG A 173 12.79 2.32 -11.52
CA ARG A 173 12.68 2.99 -10.23
C ARG A 173 12.26 4.43 -10.54
N GLY A 174 11.13 4.58 -11.24
CA GLY A 174 10.52 5.84 -11.56
C GLY A 174 10.11 6.47 -10.23
N LYS A 175 10.56 7.71 -10.03
CA LYS A 175 10.14 8.66 -8.99
C LYS A 175 8.99 8.13 -8.12
N MET A 176 9.32 7.50 -7.00
CA MET A 176 8.36 7.07 -5.97
C MET A 176 7.59 8.24 -5.30
N GLY A 177 7.80 9.48 -5.74
CA GLY A 177 7.16 10.67 -5.17
C GLY A 177 5.83 11.07 -5.82
N GLN A 178 5.52 10.55 -7.02
CA GLN A 178 4.30 10.85 -7.78
C GLN A 178 3.81 9.55 -8.43
N GLY A 179 3.43 8.56 -7.62
CA GLY A 179 2.75 7.38 -8.14
C GLY A 179 1.43 7.77 -8.81
N MET A 180 0.86 6.86 -9.61
CA MET A 180 -0.47 6.99 -10.25
C MET A 180 -1.57 7.58 -9.34
N MET A 181 -1.45 7.47 -8.02
CA MET A 181 -2.35 8.07 -7.03
C MET A 181 -2.33 9.60 -7.02
N GLY A 182 -1.25 10.27 -7.45
CA GLY A 182 -1.12 11.73 -7.46
C GLY A 182 -2.17 12.40 -8.34
N HIS A 183 -2.42 11.85 -9.52
CA HIS A 183 -3.47 12.35 -10.41
C HIS A 183 -4.87 12.17 -9.82
N TYR A 184 -5.12 11.05 -9.13
CA TYR A 184 -6.43 10.76 -8.54
C TYR A 184 -6.67 11.43 -7.18
N GLN A 185 -5.72 12.20 -6.63
CA GLN A 185 -5.91 12.83 -5.32
C GLN A 185 -7.17 13.70 -5.23
N PRO A 186 -7.49 14.57 -6.22
CA PRO A 186 -8.71 15.37 -6.17
C PRO A 186 -9.98 14.52 -6.15
N VAL A 187 -10.05 13.49 -7.01
CA VAL A 187 -11.19 12.56 -7.06
C VAL A 187 -11.35 11.81 -5.74
N MET A 188 -10.26 11.30 -5.16
CA MET A 188 -10.31 10.60 -3.89
C MET A 188 -10.72 11.52 -2.73
N PHE A 189 -10.30 12.78 -2.77
CA PHE A 189 -10.74 13.79 -1.81
C PHE A 189 -12.24 14.05 -1.91
N VAL A 190 -12.77 14.28 -3.12
CA VAL A 190 -14.20 14.56 -3.33
C VAL A 190 -15.07 13.35 -2.94
N LEU A 191 -14.64 12.14 -3.31
CA LEU A 191 -15.30 10.89 -2.94
C LEU A 191 -15.17 10.52 -1.45
N MET A 192 -14.31 11.18 -0.67
CA MET A 192 -14.27 11.00 0.78
C MET A 192 -15.60 11.45 1.40
N ASP A 193 -16.12 10.65 2.32
CA ASP A 193 -17.38 10.93 3.01
C ASP A 193 -17.16 11.91 4.18
N PRO A 194 -17.70 13.15 4.13
CA PRO A 194 -17.53 14.13 5.20
C PRO A 194 -18.28 13.77 6.49
N SER A 195 -19.21 12.80 6.45
CA SER A 195 -19.99 12.37 7.62
C SER A 195 -19.26 11.35 8.49
N LYS A 196 -18.22 10.68 7.96
CA LYS A 196 -17.42 9.71 8.72
C LYS A 196 -16.51 10.40 9.72
N SER A 197 -16.31 9.73 10.85
CA SER A 197 -15.31 10.09 11.85
C SER A 197 -13.89 9.80 11.36
N VAL A 198 -12.91 10.44 12.00
CA VAL A 198 -11.48 10.18 11.78
C VAL A 198 -11.14 8.70 12.02
N ASP A 199 -11.79 8.06 12.99
CA ASP A 199 -11.56 6.66 13.34
C ASP A 199 -12.07 5.70 12.26
N GLU A 200 -13.27 5.93 11.76
CA GLU A 200 -13.84 5.13 10.68
C GLU A 200 -12.98 5.22 9.41
N ILE A 201 -12.52 6.42 9.06
CA ILE A 201 -11.64 6.64 7.90
C ILE A 201 -10.30 5.91 8.12
N ALA A 202 -9.70 6.04 9.30
CA ALA A 202 -8.43 5.38 9.63
C ALA A 202 -8.54 3.84 9.55
N ASP A 203 -9.65 3.27 9.99
CA ASP A 203 -9.89 1.83 9.95
C ASP A 203 -10.17 1.31 8.54
N GLU A 204 -10.86 2.09 7.70
CA GLU A 204 -11.02 1.77 6.28
C GLU A 204 -9.68 1.77 5.54
N MET A 205 -8.82 2.76 5.83
CA MET A 205 -7.47 2.83 5.28
C MET A 205 -6.63 1.61 5.69
N GLU A 206 -6.72 1.21 6.97
CA GLU A 206 -6.01 0.03 7.47
C GLU A 206 -6.53 -1.26 6.82
N LYS A 207 -7.85 -1.45 6.74
CA LYS A 207 -8.45 -2.62 6.07
C LYS A 207 -7.97 -2.72 4.62
N ARG A 208 -7.93 -1.60 3.88
CA ARG A 208 -7.41 -1.55 2.50
C ARG A 208 -5.92 -1.91 2.44
N GLN A 209 -5.11 -1.40 3.38
CA GLN A 209 -3.68 -1.71 3.45
C GLN A 209 -3.43 -3.19 3.78
N MET A 210 -4.13 -3.75 4.77
CA MET A 210 -4.04 -5.16 5.14
C MET A 210 -4.43 -6.09 3.99
N LYS A 211 -5.48 -5.75 3.23
CA LYS A 211 -5.87 -6.48 2.02
C LYS A 211 -4.73 -6.56 1.00
N ARG A 212 -4.06 -5.44 0.72
CA ARG A 212 -2.89 -5.42 -0.19
C ARG A 212 -1.77 -6.33 0.31
N MET A 213 -1.57 -6.43 1.62
CA MET A 213 -0.54 -7.30 2.19
C MET A 213 -0.86 -8.79 2.06
N LYS A 214 -2.11 -9.19 2.31
CA LYS A 214 -2.53 -10.59 2.16
C LYS A 214 -2.28 -11.09 0.75
N HIS A 215 -2.56 -10.27 -0.27
CA HIS A 215 -2.30 -10.63 -1.67
C HIS A 215 -0.81 -10.79 -2.03
N HIS A 216 0.11 -10.15 -1.32
CA HIS A 216 1.55 -10.32 -1.55
C HIS A 216 2.16 -11.53 -0.83
N LYS A 217 1.53 -12.02 0.26
CA LYS A 217 2.08 -13.14 1.06
C LYS A 217 1.86 -14.51 0.39
N GLY A 218 0.88 -14.64 -0.52
CA GLY A 218 0.57 -15.87 -1.26
C GLY A 218 1.33 -16.08 -2.57
N GLY A 219 2.20 -15.16 -2.99
CA GLY A 219 2.95 -15.23 -4.25
C GLY A 219 4.31 -15.94 -4.14
N LYS A 220 4.44 -16.97 -3.31
CA LYS A 220 5.65 -17.83 -3.30
C LYS A 220 5.44 -18.96 -4.31
N GLY A 221 6.12 -18.86 -5.46
CA GLY A 221 6.38 -20.01 -6.33
C GLY A 221 5.56 -20.08 -7.61
N HIS A 222 5.80 -19.18 -8.56
CA HIS A 222 5.75 -19.57 -9.97
C HIS A 222 7.09 -19.19 -10.58
N ARG A 223 8.02 -20.16 -10.54
CA ARG A 223 9.16 -20.17 -11.46
C ARG A 223 8.56 -20.26 -12.86
N GLY A 224 8.92 -19.30 -13.71
CA GLY A 224 8.51 -19.29 -15.11
C GLY A 224 8.90 -20.62 -15.75
N GLY A 225 7.89 -21.34 -16.25
CA GLY A 225 8.10 -22.36 -17.26
C GLY A 225 8.62 -21.66 -18.50
N GLY A 226 9.83 -22.03 -18.90
CA GLY A 226 10.42 -21.60 -20.15
C GLY A 226 9.49 -21.97 -21.30
N ARG A 227 9.27 -21.02 -22.21
CA ARG A 227 8.83 -21.34 -23.56
C ARG A 227 10.04 -21.97 -24.27
N ASN A 228 9.92 -23.23 -24.66
CA ASN A 228 10.65 -23.79 -25.79
C ASN A 228 10.02 -23.27 -27.08
#